data_AF-A0A607S007-F1
#
_entry.id   AF-A0A607S007-F1
#
_cell.length_a   1.000
_cell.length_b   1.000
_cell.length_c   1.000
_cell.angle_alpha   90.00
_cell.angle_beta   90.00
_cell.angle_gamma   90.00
#
_symmetry.space_group_name_H-M   'P 1'
#
loop_
_entity.id
_entity.type
_entity.pdbx_description
1 polymer ?
#
loop_
_entity_poly.entity_id
_entity_poly.type
_entity_poly.pdbx_seq_one_letter_code
_entity_poly.pdbx_strand_id
1 'polypeptide(L)'
;MSGFFVYQFWSGDEMAVEIAAQCEWLNLLTSGTLVPASAFVAIGLFILREWLDWRRKSRARKAEIRALKQIFARECQLAWSICLQIKGICERFAPYEGPTMDACPFNFSTTTTTAGKVRYIITENGNPGSGGALSKPSVSTFSKHLYDISKLDDDFYEKAYSAYTSVIELKHFYDSLVDSEDTSRLLNINTAMIGFSGYALKGTAQIELNLKALYKYCAEKELTEGLLR
;
A
#
# COMPACT_ATOMS: atom_id res chain seq x y z
N MET A 1 -59.56 5.89 -49.38
CA MET A 1 -59.53 7.38 -49.40
C MET A 1 -59.68 7.87 -47.98
N SER A 2 -58.78 8.79 -47.58
CA SER A 2 -58.87 9.76 -46.47
C SER A 2 -59.24 9.24 -45.07
N GLY A 3 -58.46 9.40 -44.01
CA GLY A 3 -57.22 10.15 -43.79
C GLY A 3 -57.08 10.48 -42.29
N PHE A 4 -55.82 10.58 -41.81
CA PHE A 4 -55.27 11.54 -40.84
C PHE A 4 -55.98 11.73 -39.46
N PHE A 5 -55.34 11.92 -38.30
CA PHE A 5 -53.95 12.05 -37.84
C PHE A 5 -53.97 12.06 -36.29
N VAL A 6 -53.02 11.34 -35.68
CA VAL A 6 -52.16 11.64 -34.51
C VAL A 6 -52.55 12.81 -33.56
N TYR A 7 -52.60 12.59 -32.24
CA TYR A 7 -51.52 12.96 -31.28
C TYR A 7 -51.82 12.71 -29.80
N GLN A 8 -50.77 12.20 -29.14
CA GLN A 8 -50.55 12.15 -27.68
C GLN A 8 -50.69 13.53 -27.02
N PHE A 9 -51.19 13.58 -25.78
CA PHE A 9 -50.62 14.46 -24.75
C PHE A 9 -51.06 14.00 -23.35
N TRP A 10 -50.23 13.16 -22.72
CA TRP A 10 -50.33 12.78 -21.30
C TRP A 10 -49.00 13.24 -20.67
N SER A 11 -48.91 14.54 -20.38
CA SER A 11 -47.69 15.18 -19.84
C SER A 11 -47.97 16.60 -19.27
N GLY A 12 -49.23 16.95 -19.02
CA GLY A 12 -49.61 18.28 -18.53
C GLY A 12 -49.75 18.36 -17.01
N ASP A 13 -50.28 17.31 -16.38
CA ASP A 13 -50.75 17.39 -15.00
C ASP A 13 -49.64 17.20 -13.95
N GLU A 14 -48.65 16.33 -14.17
CA GLU A 14 -47.50 16.18 -13.24
C GLU A 14 -46.61 17.43 -13.21
N MET A 15 -46.38 18.04 -14.37
CA MET A 15 -45.58 19.27 -14.49
C MET A 15 -46.32 20.47 -13.87
N ALA A 16 -47.65 20.53 -14.01
CA ALA A 16 -48.47 21.55 -13.38
C ALA A 16 -48.49 21.39 -11.85
N VAL A 17 -48.45 20.16 -11.32
CA VAL A 17 -48.40 19.89 -9.87
C VAL A 17 -47.03 20.23 -9.27
N GLU A 18 -45.92 19.93 -9.96
CA GLU A 18 -44.58 20.35 -9.52
C GLU A 18 -44.40 21.88 -9.58
N ILE A 19 -44.90 22.53 -10.63
CA ILE A 19 -44.85 23.99 -10.76
C ILE A 19 -45.78 24.66 -9.74
N ALA A 20 -46.97 24.12 -9.49
CA ALA A 20 -47.87 24.61 -8.46
C ALA A 20 -47.27 24.46 -7.06
N ALA A 21 -46.62 23.34 -6.75
CA ALA A 21 -45.92 23.15 -5.49
C ALA A 21 -44.73 24.10 -5.33
N GLN A 22 -43.95 24.34 -6.40
CA GLN A 22 -42.86 25.34 -6.38
C GLN A 22 -43.39 26.78 -6.22
N CYS A 23 -44.50 27.11 -6.88
CA CYS A 23 -45.16 28.41 -6.76
C CYS A 23 -45.83 28.61 -5.40
N GLU A 24 -46.35 27.55 -4.78
CA GLU A 24 -46.96 27.59 -3.45
C GLU A 24 -45.89 27.79 -2.36
N TRP A 25 -44.71 27.18 -2.51
CA TRP A 25 -43.54 27.46 -1.65
C TRP A 25 -43.04 28.90 -1.80
N LEU A 26 -42.99 29.44 -3.02
CA LEU A 26 -42.61 30.84 -3.27
C LEU A 26 -43.66 31.82 -2.74
N ASN A 27 -44.94 31.49 -2.84
CA ASN A 27 -46.04 32.29 -2.29
C ASN A 27 -46.09 32.20 -0.76
N LEU A 28 -45.75 31.07 -0.14
CA LEU A 28 -45.58 30.93 1.31
C LEU A 28 -44.42 31.76 1.86
N LEU A 29 -43.32 31.91 1.10
CA LEU A 29 -42.20 32.78 1.46
C LEU A 29 -42.53 34.28 1.35
N THR A 30 -43.58 34.65 0.62
CA THR A 30 -43.91 36.05 0.31
C THR A 30 -45.17 36.58 1.00
N SER A 31 -46.10 35.71 1.45
CA SER A 31 -47.42 36.13 1.95
C SER A 31 -47.63 36.06 3.47
N GLY A 32 -46.66 35.62 4.26
CA GLY A 32 -46.76 35.61 5.73
C GLY A 32 -45.46 36.04 6.40
N THR A 33 -45.42 37.28 6.91
CA THR A 33 -44.28 37.91 7.61
C THR A 33 -42.96 37.82 6.84
N LEU A 34 -42.54 38.93 6.19
CA LEU A 34 -41.20 39.09 5.63
C LEU A 34 -40.18 38.41 6.54
N VAL A 35 -39.54 37.33 6.06
CA VAL A 35 -38.38 36.75 6.73
C VAL A 35 -37.45 37.94 7.02
N PRO A 36 -37.20 38.28 8.30
CA PRO A 36 -36.50 39.50 8.64
C PRO A 36 -35.17 39.52 7.90
N ALA A 37 -34.72 40.67 7.39
CA ALA A 37 -33.45 40.76 6.66
C ALA A 37 -32.28 40.12 7.44
N SER A 38 -32.35 40.13 8.77
CA SER A 38 -31.44 39.41 9.69
C SER A 38 -31.37 37.89 9.49
N ALA A 39 -32.45 37.24 9.09
CA ALA A 39 -32.47 35.79 8.86
C ALA A 39 -31.73 35.42 7.57
N PHE A 40 -31.84 36.23 6.50
CA PHE A 40 -31.01 36.05 5.30
C PHE A 40 -29.51 36.22 5.61
N VAL A 41 -29.17 37.23 6.42
CA VAL A 41 -27.79 37.44 6.89
C VAL A 41 -27.31 36.25 7.71
N ALA A 42 -28.13 35.71 8.62
CA ALA A 42 -27.78 34.55 9.42
C ALA A 42 -27.54 33.29 8.57
N ILE A 43 -28.38 33.02 7.57
CA ILE A 43 -28.20 31.91 6.64
C ILE A 43 -26.90 32.08 5.82
N GLY A 44 -26.65 33.29 5.31
CA GLY A 44 -25.41 33.57 4.58
C GLY A 44 -24.15 33.35 5.41
N LEU A 45 -24.16 33.82 6.66
CA LEU A 45 -23.06 33.59 7.61
C LEU A 45 -22.90 32.10 7.97
N PHE A 46 -24.00 31.36 8.10
CA PHE A 46 -23.96 29.92 8.37
C PHE A 46 -23.33 29.15 7.20
N ILE A 47 -23.75 29.43 5.97
CA ILE A 47 -23.17 28.80 4.76
C ILE A 47 -21.68 29.14 4.63
N LEU A 48 -21.32 30.41 4.82
CA LEU A 48 -19.92 30.84 4.75
C LEU A 48 -19.07 30.12 5.80
N ARG A 49 -19.58 29.99 7.03
CA ARG A 49 -18.92 29.26 8.11
C ARG A 49 -18.73 27.79 7.77
N GLU A 50 -19.79 27.11 7.34
CA GLU A 50 -19.73 25.69 6.99
C GLU A 50 -18.73 25.44 5.85
N TRP A 51 -18.67 26.34 4.87
CA TRP A 51 -17.71 26.26 3.78
C TRP A 51 -16.26 26.49 4.23
N LEU A 52 -16.01 27.44 5.13
CA LEU A 52 -14.69 27.66 5.73
C LEU A 52 -14.26 26.44 6.58
N ASP A 53 -15.18 25.87 7.34
CA ASP A 53 -14.94 24.67 8.16
C ASP A 53 -14.66 23.45 7.27
N TRP A 54 -15.41 23.27 6.18
CA TRP A 54 -15.11 22.26 5.16
C TRP A 54 -13.70 22.48 4.61
N ARG A 55 -13.38 23.69 4.13
CA ARG A 55 -12.06 23.99 3.55
C ARG A 55 -10.93 23.69 4.53
N ARG A 56 -11.10 24.05 5.80
CA ARG A 56 -10.13 23.77 6.87
C ARG A 56 -9.95 22.26 7.07
N LYS A 57 -11.05 21.51 7.21
CA LYS A 57 -11.03 20.04 7.37
C LYS A 57 -10.38 19.35 6.16
N SER A 58 -10.71 19.79 4.95
CA SER A 58 -10.14 19.25 3.71
C SER A 58 -8.63 19.48 3.61
N ARG A 59 -8.15 20.68 3.98
CA ARG A 59 -6.70 20.95 4.03
C ARG A 59 -5.98 20.09 5.05
N ALA A 60 -6.56 19.90 6.25
CA ALA A 60 -6.00 19.02 7.27
C ALA A 60 -5.88 17.59 6.76
N ARG A 61 -6.95 17.05 6.16
CA ARG A 61 -6.95 15.69 5.56
C ARG A 61 -5.88 15.54 4.47
N LYS A 62 -5.74 16.53 3.58
CA LYS A 62 -4.69 16.50 2.53
C LYS A 62 -3.28 16.55 3.11
N ALA A 63 -3.06 17.30 4.19
CA ALA A 63 -1.77 17.36 4.86
C ALA A 63 -1.42 16.02 5.53
N GLU A 64 -2.40 15.38 6.16
CA GLU A 64 -2.25 14.06 6.78
C GLU A 64 -1.92 12.97 5.75
N ILE A 65 -2.68 12.90 4.65
CA ILE A 65 -2.39 11.97 3.55
C ILE A 65 -0.98 12.19 3.00
N ARG A 66 -0.56 13.45 2.83
CA ARG A 66 0.79 13.77 2.34
C ARG A 66 1.88 13.28 3.30
N ALA A 67 1.71 13.49 4.60
CA ALA A 67 2.66 13.02 5.61
C ALA A 67 2.78 11.49 5.60
N LEU A 68 1.64 10.80 5.53
CA LEU A 68 1.60 9.34 5.42
C LEU A 68 2.29 8.85 4.13
N LYS A 69 2.00 9.45 2.97
CA LYS A 69 2.67 9.09 1.71
C LYS A 69 4.20 9.20 1.81
N GLN A 70 4.73 10.23 2.46
CA GLN A 70 6.18 10.36 2.65
C GLN A 70 6.76 9.24 3.53
N ILE A 71 6.06 8.89 4.61
CA ILE A 71 6.46 7.79 5.50
C ILE A 71 6.48 6.47 4.72
N PHE A 72 5.40 6.15 4.00
CA PHE A 72 5.29 4.88 3.27
C PHE A 72 6.23 4.80 2.07
N ALA A 73 6.51 5.91 1.39
CA ALA A 73 7.52 5.94 0.33
C ALA A 73 8.89 5.51 0.86
N ARG A 74 9.29 6.02 2.03
CA ARG A 74 10.55 5.63 2.68
C ARG A 74 10.57 4.17 3.11
N GLU A 75 9.48 3.68 3.70
CA GLU A 75 9.37 2.26 4.08
C GLU A 75 9.45 1.32 2.86
N CYS A 76 8.86 1.71 1.73
CA CYS A 76 8.99 0.95 0.48
C CYS A 76 10.44 0.85 0.02
N GLN A 77 11.20 1.96 0.09
CA GLN A 77 12.62 1.95 -0.29
C GLN A 77 13.47 1.06 0.61
N LEU A 78 13.20 1.06 1.92
CA LEU A 78 13.88 0.19 2.89
C LEU A 78 13.55 -1.29 2.64
N ALA A 79 12.25 -1.61 2.51
CA ALA A 79 11.80 -2.97 2.23
C ALA A 79 12.33 -3.48 0.88
N TRP A 80 12.37 -2.61 -0.14
CA TRP A 80 12.91 -2.93 -1.46
C TRP A 80 14.39 -3.29 -1.41
N SER A 81 15.21 -2.52 -0.67
CA SER A 81 16.63 -2.84 -0.51
C SER A 81 16.84 -4.22 0.12
N ILE A 82 16.03 -4.56 1.12
CA ILE A 82 16.10 -5.88 1.77
C ILE A 82 15.62 -6.99 0.81
N CYS A 83 14.57 -6.73 0.03
CA CYS A 83 14.09 -7.65 -1.01
C CYS A 83 15.18 -7.96 -2.03
N LEU A 84 15.89 -6.94 -2.52
CA LEU A 84 17.02 -7.12 -3.45
C LEU A 84 18.18 -7.90 -2.80
N GLN A 85 18.48 -7.65 -1.53
CA GLN A 85 19.51 -8.39 -0.81
C GLN A 85 19.16 -9.88 -0.70
N ILE A 86 17.94 -10.20 -0.25
CA ILE A 86 17.46 -11.59 -0.13
C ILE A 86 17.43 -12.27 -1.49
N LYS A 87 16.93 -11.58 -2.52
CA LYS A 87 16.95 -12.07 -3.90
C LYS A 87 18.37 -12.40 -4.37
N GLY A 88 19.31 -11.48 -4.18
CA GLY A 88 20.71 -11.69 -4.56
C GLY A 88 21.39 -12.83 -3.81
N ILE A 89 21.03 -13.08 -2.54
CA ILE A 89 21.46 -14.28 -1.81
C ILE A 89 20.88 -15.53 -2.48
N CYS A 90 19.56 -15.56 -2.72
CA CYS A 90 18.88 -16.72 -3.29
C CYS A 90 19.36 -17.06 -4.71
N GLU A 91 19.67 -16.04 -5.53
CA GLU A 91 20.23 -16.19 -6.88
C GLU A 91 21.57 -16.91 -6.91
N ARG A 92 22.31 -16.98 -5.78
CA ARG A 92 23.55 -17.76 -5.66
C ARG A 92 23.29 -19.27 -5.53
N PHE A 93 22.14 -19.65 -4.99
CA PHE A 93 21.79 -21.05 -4.72
C PHE A 93 20.80 -21.62 -5.73
N ALA A 94 20.00 -20.76 -6.38
CA ALA A 94 19.05 -21.15 -7.42
C ALA A 94 19.18 -20.19 -8.63
N PRO A 95 19.24 -20.70 -9.88
CA PRO A 95 19.14 -22.11 -10.27
C PRO A 95 20.50 -22.85 -10.17
N TYR A 96 20.60 -23.81 -9.26
CA TYR A 96 21.71 -24.77 -9.23
C TYR A 96 21.27 -26.04 -9.97
N GLU A 97 21.93 -26.33 -11.10
CA GLU A 97 21.62 -27.45 -11.99
C GLU A 97 22.68 -28.57 -11.91
N GLY A 98 23.38 -28.68 -10.77
CA GLY A 98 24.39 -29.70 -10.59
C GLY A 98 23.84 -31.13 -10.52
N PRO A 99 24.71 -32.13 -10.62
CA PRO A 99 24.32 -33.54 -10.74
C PRO A 99 23.56 -34.06 -9.51
N THR A 100 23.84 -33.51 -8.34
CA THR A 100 23.09 -33.77 -7.10
C THR A 100 23.04 -32.47 -6.29
N MET A 101 21.99 -32.28 -5.49
CA MET A 101 21.85 -31.08 -4.66
C MET A 101 22.99 -30.95 -3.63
N ASP A 102 23.56 -32.07 -3.17
CA ASP A 102 24.69 -32.11 -2.22
C ASP A 102 26.02 -31.66 -2.85
N ALA A 103 26.10 -31.58 -4.18
CA ALA A 103 27.28 -31.10 -4.88
C ALA A 103 27.33 -29.56 -4.96
N CYS A 104 26.37 -28.84 -4.37
CA CYS A 104 26.36 -27.39 -4.37
C CYS A 104 27.62 -26.85 -3.69
N PRO A 105 28.45 -26.05 -4.38
CA PRO A 105 29.70 -25.55 -3.82
C PRO A 105 29.48 -24.44 -2.79
N PHE A 106 28.27 -23.89 -2.73
CA PHE A 106 27.93 -22.75 -1.89
C PHE A 106 27.41 -23.19 -0.53
N ASN A 107 27.90 -22.55 0.53
CA ASN A 107 27.35 -22.67 1.88
C ASN A 107 26.91 -21.30 2.39
N PHE A 108 25.76 -21.26 3.06
CA PHE A 108 25.23 -20.05 3.70
C PHE A 108 25.32 -20.19 5.22
N SER A 109 25.79 -19.14 5.87
CA SER A 109 25.82 -19.06 7.34
C SER A 109 25.42 -17.66 7.80
N THR A 110 24.81 -17.57 8.97
CA THR A 110 24.51 -16.29 9.60
C THR A 110 25.19 -16.19 10.97
N THR A 111 25.55 -14.98 11.35
CA THR A 111 26.11 -14.69 12.67
C THR A 111 25.43 -13.46 13.25
N THR A 112 25.03 -13.55 14.51
CA THR A 112 24.47 -12.40 15.24
C THR A 112 25.58 -11.74 16.03
N THR A 113 25.84 -10.47 15.72
CA THR A 113 26.79 -9.64 16.47
C THR A 113 26.29 -9.37 17.89
N THR A 114 27.18 -9.00 18.81
CA THR A 114 26.82 -8.62 20.19
C THR A 114 25.78 -7.49 20.25
N ALA A 115 25.71 -6.65 19.22
CA ALA A 115 24.72 -5.57 19.08
C ALA A 115 23.37 -6.04 18.51
N GLY A 116 23.16 -7.35 18.33
CA GLY A 116 21.93 -7.94 17.77
C GLY A 116 21.78 -7.77 16.26
N LYS A 117 22.80 -7.28 15.54
CA LYS A 117 22.78 -7.20 14.07
C LYS A 117 23.16 -8.54 13.46
N VAL A 118 22.40 -9.00 12.48
CA VAL A 118 22.68 -10.22 11.72
C VAL A 118 23.60 -9.91 10.55
N ARG A 119 24.62 -10.75 10.38
CA ARG A 119 25.49 -10.78 9.20
C ARG A 119 25.38 -12.14 8.53
N TYR A 120 25.50 -12.16 7.22
CA TYR A 120 25.55 -13.40 6.44
C TYR A 120 26.90 -13.55 5.76
N ILE A 121 27.29 -14.80 5.56
CA ILE A 121 28.47 -15.19 4.79
C ILE A 121 28.07 -16.32 3.86
N ILE A 122 28.42 -16.16 2.58
CA ILE A 122 28.36 -17.20 1.56
C ILE A 122 29.80 -17.62 1.26
N THR A 123 30.11 -18.89 1.52
CA THR A 123 31.39 -19.49 1.13
C THR A 123 31.22 -20.33 -0.13
N GLU A 124 32.28 -20.44 -0.91
CA GLU A 124 32.34 -21.27 -2.11
C GLU A 124 33.50 -22.25 -1.97
N ASN A 125 33.21 -23.55 -1.96
CA ASN A 125 34.20 -24.61 -1.73
C ASN A 125 35.06 -24.37 -0.47
N GLY A 126 34.42 -23.87 0.60
CA GLY A 126 35.08 -23.56 1.88
C GLY A 126 35.88 -22.25 1.88
N ASN A 127 36.04 -21.58 0.74
CA ASN A 127 36.70 -20.28 0.68
C ASN A 127 35.70 -19.14 0.95
N PRO A 128 36.13 -18.04 1.60
CA PRO A 128 35.30 -16.86 1.76
C PRO A 128 34.88 -16.31 0.39
N GLY A 129 33.57 -16.28 0.13
CA GLY A 129 33.01 -15.72 -1.10
C GLY A 129 32.52 -14.30 -0.86
N SER A 130 31.26 -14.17 -0.45
CA SER A 130 30.61 -12.88 -0.23
C SER A 130 29.93 -12.83 1.14
N GLY A 131 29.67 -11.64 1.64
CA GLY A 131 28.98 -11.47 2.91
C GLY A 131 28.55 -10.02 3.14
N GLY A 132 27.69 -9.82 4.13
CA GLY A 132 27.13 -8.51 4.40
C GLY A 132 26.28 -8.47 5.65
N ALA A 133 25.75 -7.28 5.95
CA ALA A 133 24.69 -7.15 6.94
C ALA A 133 23.36 -7.63 6.35
N LEU A 134 22.58 -8.37 7.12
CA LEU A 134 21.22 -8.74 6.75
C LEU A 134 20.25 -7.94 7.62
N SER A 135 19.62 -6.93 7.02
CA SER A 135 18.69 -6.04 7.71
C SER A 135 17.31 -6.68 7.84
N LYS A 136 16.73 -6.63 9.05
CA LYS A 136 15.40 -7.16 9.32
C LYS A 136 14.30 -6.27 8.69
N PRO A 137 13.38 -6.83 7.89
CA PRO A 137 12.21 -6.11 7.41
C PRO A 137 11.35 -5.59 8.56
N SER A 138 10.83 -4.37 8.42
CA SER A 138 10.00 -3.72 9.44
C SER A 138 8.55 -3.67 9.01
N VAL A 139 7.67 -4.24 9.82
CA VAL A 139 6.20 -4.20 9.61
C VAL A 139 5.51 -3.15 10.48
N SER A 140 6.23 -2.54 11.43
CA SER A 140 5.65 -1.69 12.47
C SER A 140 4.92 -0.47 11.91
N THR A 141 5.51 0.19 10.90
CA THR A 141 4.96 1.41 10.31
C THR A 141 3.66 1.12 9.58
N PHE A 142 3.61 0.01 8.84
CA PHE A 142 2.39 -0.47 8.20
C PHE A 142 1.32 -0.77 9.26
N SER A 143 1.60 -1.63 10.23
CA SER A 143 0.62 -1.99 11.27
C SER A 143 0.09 -0.80 12.05
N LYS A 144 0.93 0.22 12.29
CA LYS A 144 0.54 1.43 13.01
C LYS A 144 -0.44 2.31 12.23
N HIS A 145 -0.22 2.48 10.93
CA HIS A 145 -0.91 3.51 10.14
C HIS A 145 -1.96 2.98 9.16
N LEU A 146 -2.01 1.67 8.93
CA LEU A 146 -2.92 1.07 7.97
C LEU A 146 -4.40 1.37 8.28
N TYR A 147 -4.78 1.32 9.56
CA TYR A 147 -6.14 1.66 9.99
C TYR A 147 -6.47 3.15 9.77
N ASP A 148 -5.53 4.05 10.01
CA ASP A 148 -5.74 5.48 9.77
C ASP A 148 -5.92 5.76 8.27
N ILE A 149 -5.13 5.10 7.42
CA ILE A 149 -5.26 5.21 5.96
C ILE A 149 -6.64 4.76 5.49
N SER A 150 -7.19 3.67 6.05
CA SER A 150 -8.52 3.15 5.70
C SER A 150 -9.67 4.16 5.89
N LYS A 151 -9.46 5.21 6.70
CA LYS A 151 -10.45 6.27 6.93
C LYS A 151 -10.28 7.46 5.99
N LEU A 152 -9.12 7.58 5.36
CA LEU A 152 -8.68 8.76 4.65
C LEU A 152 -8.81 8.59 3.14
N ASP A 153 -8.35 7.45 2.61
CA ASP A 153 -8.24 7.19 1.17
C ASP A 153 -8.22 5.68 0.90
N ASP A 154 -9.25 5.18 0.21
CA ASP A 154 -9.45 3.75 -0.07
C ASP A 154 -8.38 3.21 -1.03
N ASP A 155 -8.01 3.96 -2.07
CA ASP A 155 -6.98 3.53 -3.03
C ASP A 155 -5.59 3.48 -2.37
N PHE A 156 -5.32 4.41 -1.44
CA PHE A 156 -4.12 4.33 -0.61
C PHE A 156 -4.14 3.08 0.28
N TYR A 157 -5.28 2.80 0.92
CA TYR A 157 -5.42 1.65 1.80
C TYR A 157 -5.15 0.33 1.08
N GLU A 158 -5.76 0.11 -0.10
CA GLU A 158 -5.57 -1.13 -0.86
C GLU A 158 -4.12 -1.38 -1.23
N LYS A 159 -3.41 -0.34 -1.68
CA LYS A 159 -1.98 -0.45 -2.03
C LYS A 159 -1.11 -0.63 -0.78
N ALA A 160 -1.44 0.09 0.30
CA ALA A 160 -0.73 -0.03 1.58
C ALA A 160 -0.89 -1.44 2.16
N TYR A 161 -2.08 -2.02 2.08
CA TYR A 161 -2.37 -3.37 2.54
C TYR A 161 -1.63 -4.43 1.71
N SER A 162 -1.64 -4.31 0.38
CA SER A 162 -0.93 -5.24 -0.50
C SER A 162 0.58 -5.23 -0.25
N ALA A 163 1.17 -4.04 -0.06
CA ALA A 163 2.56 -3.92 0.33
C ALA A 163 2.82 -4.45 1.76
N TYR A 164 1.91 -4.22 2.71
CA TYR A 164 2.02 -4.75 4.07
C TYR A 164 2.14 -6.28 4.07
N THR A 165 1.25 -6.97 3.35
CA THR A 165 1.32 -8.43 3.21
C THR A 165 2.62 -8.89 2.57
N SER A 166 3.13 -8.14 1.57
CA SER A 166 4.43 -8.42 0.96
C SER A 166 5.61 -8.21 1.90
N VAL A 167 5.56 -7.23 2.81
CA VAL A 167 6.62 -7.02 3.80
C VAL A 167 6.57 -8.09 4.91
N ILE A 168 5.38 -8.61 5.24
CA ILE A 168 5.25 -9.79 6.12
C ILE A 168 5.94 -11.00 5.46
N GLU A 169 5.65 -11.27 4.18
CA GLU A 169 6.30 -12.37 3.46
C GLU A 169 7.81 -12.18 3.37
N LEU A 170 8.26 -10.94 3.10
CA LEU A 170 9.69 -10.60 3.12
C LEU A 170 10.33 -10.88 4.48
N LYS A 171 9.60 -10.61 5.58
CA LYS A 171 10.05 -10.93 6.93
C LYS A 171 10.13 -12.45 7.13
N HIS A 172 9.18 -13.22 6.59
CA HIS A 172 9.25 -14.69 6.62
C HIS A 172 10.48 -15.21 5.87
N PHE A 173 10.83 -14.62 4.71
CA PHE A 173 12.08 -14.97 4.00
C PHE A 173 13.31 -14.63 4.82
N TYR A 174 13.33 -13.46 5.46
CA TYR A 174 14.40 -13.06 6.36
C TYR A 174 14.55 -14.06 7.52
N ASP A 175 13.46 -14.35 8.25
CA ASP A 175 13.50 -15.24 9.41
C ASP A 175 13.93 -16.66 8.96
N SER A 176 13.47 -17.14 7.81
CA SER A 176 13.89 -18.43 7.22
C SER A 176 15.37 -18.49 6.85
N LEU A 177 15.96 -17.39 6.38
CA LEU A 177 17.40 -17.29 6.14
C LEU A 177 18.17 -17.32 7.47
N VAL A 178 17.73 -16.57 8.47
CA VAL A 178 18.41 -16.53 9.77
C VAL A 178 18.41 -17.92 10.43
N ASP A 179 17.29 -18.63 10.34
CA ASP A 179 17.10 -19.95 10.96
C ASP A 179 17.56 -21.12 10.05
N SER A 180 18.17 -20.83 8.90
CA SER A 180 18.48 -21.86 7.89
C SER A 180 19.49 -22.90 8.39
N GLU A 181 20.46 -22.49 9.21
CA GLU A 181 21.49 -23.39 9.75
C GLU A 181 20.89 -24.34 10.79
N ASP A 182 20.08 -23.82 11.71
CA ASP A 182 19.37 -24.62 12.70
C ASP A 182 18.39 -25.59 12.01
N THR A 183 17.67 -25.12 11.00
CA THR A 183 16.78 -25.96 10.18
C THR A 183 17.54 -27.08 9.48
N SER A 184 18.70 -26.78 8.89
CA SER A 184 19.54 -27.77 8.19
C SER A 184 20.08 -28.83 9.17
N ARG A 185 20.47 -28.42 10.38
CA ARG A 185 20.93 -29.33 11.45
C ARG A 185 19.79 -30.21 11.97
N LEU A 186 18.61 -29.65 12.21
CA LEU A 186 17.45 -30.40 12.73
C LEU A 186 16.93 -31.43 11.73
N LEU A 187 16.91 -31.07 10.43
CA LEU A 187 16.41 -31.95 9.38
C LEU A 187 17.49 -32.85 8.78
N ASN A 188 18.76 -32.62 9.12
CA ASN A 188 19.93 -33.28 8.53
C ASN A 188 19.94 -33.17 6.99
N ILE A 189 19.61 -31.99 6.47
CA ILE A 189 19.54 -31.68 5.04
C ILE A 189 20.52 -30.55 4.73
N ASN A 190 21.55 -30.82 3.94
CA ASN A 190 22.56 -29.84 3.53
C ASN A 190 22.11 -28.94 2.36
N THR A 191 20.90 -29.17 1.83
CA THR A 191 20.39 -28.58 0.59
C THR A 191 19.21 -27.64 0.81
N ALA A 192 18.90 -27.33 2.08
CA ALA A 192 17.76 -26.50 2.47
C ALA A 192 17.74 -25.13 1.76
N MET A 193 18.92 -24.54 1.58
CA MET A 193 19.07 -23.26 0.87
C MET A 193 18.66 -23.32 -0.60
N ILE A 194 18.84 -24.44 -1.30
CA ILE A 194 18.46 -24.57 -2.72
C ILE A 194 16.94 -24.55 -2.87
N GLY A 195 16.26 -25.38 -2.05
CA GLY A 195 14.79 -25.43 -2.03
C GLY A 195 14.16 -24.10 -1.61
N PHE A 196 14.68 -23.51 -0.53
CA PHE A 196 14.26 -22.19 -0.07
C PHE A 196 14.46 -21.12 -1.15
N SER A 197 15.62 -21.09 -1.80
CA SER A 197 15.95 -20.06 -2.80
C SER A 197 15.00 -20.12 -3.99
N GLY A 198 14.65 -21.31 -4.48
CA GLY A 198 13.67 -21.46 -5.56
C GLY A 198 12.27 -20.93 -5.19
N TYR A 199 11.84 -21.11 -3.94
CA TYR A 199 10.59 -20.56 -3.42
C TYR A 199 10.67 -19.04 -3.25
N ALA A 200 11.70 -18.55 -2.57
CA ALA A 200 11.90 -17.13 -2.27
C ALA A 200 12.01 -16.29 -3.55
N LEU A 201 12.71 -16.75 -4.58
CA LEU A 201 12.84 -16.03 -5.85
C LEU A 201 11.50 -15.81 -6.57
N LYS A 202 10.56 -16.75 -6.45
CA LYS A 202 9.20 -16.58 -6.99
C LYS A 202 8.43 -15.53 -6.18
N GLY A 203 8.56 -15.58 -4.85
CA GLY A 203 7.89 -14.64 -3.95
C GLY A 203 8.42 -13.20 -4.05
N THR A 204 9.73 -13.02 -4.24
CA THR A 204 10.33 -11.68 -4.33
C THR A 204 9.78 -10.88 -5.51
N ALA A 205 9.47 -11.50 -6.65
CA ALA A 205 8.85 -10.80 -7.78
C ALA A 205 7.51 -10.14 -7.42
N GLN A 206 6.65 -10.83 -6.65
CA GLN A 206 5.37 -10.28 -6.21
C GLN A 206 5.56 -9.17 -5.16
N ILE A 207 6.51 -9.35 -4.24
CA ILE A 207 6.88 -8.34 -3.24
C ILE A 207 7.35 -7.07 -3.94
N GLU A 208 8.22 -7.21 -4.94
CA GLU A 208 8.74 -6.11 -5.73
C GLU A 208 7.60 -5.33 -6.40
N LEU A 209 6.66 -6.02 -7.04
CA LEU A 209 5.51 -5.41 -7.71
C LEU A 209 4.66 -4.57 -6.74
N ASN A 210 4.32 -5.14 -5.58
CA ASN A 210 3.47 -4.47 -4.60
C ASN A 210 4.16 -3.26 -3.96
N LEU A 211 5.46 -3.36 -3.64
CA LEU A 211 6.25 -2.24 -3.13
C LEU A 211 6.36 -1.11 -4.16
N LYS A 212 6.61 -1.45 -5.43
CA LYS A 212 6.64 -0.47 -6.54
C LYS A 212 5.30 0.23 -6.72
N ALA A 213 4.19 -0.51 -6.63
CA ALA A 213 2.84 0.05 -6.78
C ALA A 213 2.53 1.08 -5.67
N LEU A 214 2.81 0.73 -4.41
CA LEU A 214 2.62 1.65 -3.29
C LEU A 214 3.56 2.86 -3.38
N TYR A 215 4.83 2.64 -3.70
CA TYR A 215 5.78 3.74 -3.85
C TYR A 215 5.37 4.70 -4.95
N LYS A 216 4.94 4.20 -6.11
CA LYS A 216 4.45 5.02 -7.23
C LYS A 216 3.24 5.87 -6.81
N TYR A 217 2.32 5.30 -6.04
CA TYR A 217 1.18 6.04 -5.50
C TYR A 217 1.59 7.13 -4.48
N CYS A 218 2.64 6.88 -3.69
CA CYS A 218 3.09 7.79 -2.63
C CYS A 218 4.01 8.91 -3.14
N ALA A 219 4.96 8.58 -4.01
CA ALA A 219 6.04 9.45 -4.46
C ALA A 219 5.83 9.98 -5.89
N GLU A 220 4.81 9.50 -6.60
CA GLU A 220 4.53 9.83 -8.01
C GLU A 220 5.73 9.55 -8.95
N LYS A 221 6.60 8.62 -8.53
CA LYS A 221 7.84 8.22 -9.22
C LYS A 221 7.99 6.72 -9.17
N GLU A 222 8.76 6.17 -10.10
CA GLU A 222 9.12 4.76 -10.06
C GLU A 222 10.16 4.49 -8.97
N LEU A 223 10.05 3.33 -8.34
CA LEU A 223 11.00 2.88 -7.34
C LEU A 223 12.22 2.28 -8.04
N THR A 224 13.26 3.08 -8.19
CA THR A 224 14.55 2.69 -8.81
C THR A 224 15.68 2.54 -7.79
N GLU A 225 15.53 3.19 -6.63
CA GLU A 225 16.58 3.24 -5.60
C GLU A 225 16.06 2.70 -4.27
N GLY A 226 16.81 1.77 -3.69
CA GLY A 226 16.60 1.28 -2.32
C GLY A 226 17.41 2.09 -1.31
N LEU A 227 16.89 2.25 -0.10
CA LEU A 227 17.61 2.86 1.00
C LEU A 227 18.25 1.78 1.88
N LEU A 228 19.49 2.02 2.30
CA LEU A 228 20.13 1.23 3.35
C LEU A 228 19.67 1.75 4.73
N ARG A 229 19.60 0.85 5.70
CA ARG A 229 19.21 1.16 7.08
C ARG A 229 20.42 1.34 7.99
#